data_AF-A0A1X7SR60-F1
#
_entry.id   AF-A0A1X7SR60-F1
#
_cell.length_a   1.000
_cell.length_b   1.000
_cell.length_c   1.000
_cell.angle_alpha   90.00
_cell.angle_beta   90.00
_cell.angle_gamma   90.00
#
_symmetry.space_group_name_H-M   'P 1'
#
loop_
_entity.id
_entity.type
_entity.pdbx_description
1 polymer ?
#
loop_
_entity_poly.entity_id
_entity_poly.type
_entity_poly.pdbx_seq_one_letter_code
_entity_poly.pdbx_strand_id
1 'polypeptide(L)'
;MTSEILIGLSSDGLFCSRLCYFVLDVLNIDNKKLTADMLNDTQLMSVLSLLCETANYFLSVLDDNELYEVQEYFTQYQLGRITIFLNNLIFYCIWEQETLYTPIIESTRPCLILLLQRNQRRSFVPQDFLLIRQLKPSKFVAQWKSLNPKSVILLQTLPHTIPHNTRVEIFYEYINNDKAMLGIGCAHNHTPAAYITIHRSRLLEDGYNHLGLVSTAHFKGVIRVKFINEQGLDEAGIDEMGVFKEFLEEI
;
A
#
# COMPACT_ATOMS: atom_id res chain seq x y z
N MET A 1 20.78 22.78 8.31
CA MET A 1 21.32 22.97 6.94
C MET A 1 20.26 22.84 5.84
N THR A 2 19.64 21.69 5.55
CA THR A 2 18.58 21.59 4.50
C THR A 2 17.30 22.37 4.85
N SER A 3 16.87 22.35 6.12
CA SER A 3 15.72 23.14 6.60
C SER A 3 15.95 24.65 6.50
N GLU A 4 17.17 25.14 6.78
CA GLU A 4 17.51 26.57 6.68
C GLU A 4 17.60 27.05 5.23
N ILE A 5 18.04 26.19 4.30
CA ILE A 5 18.05 26.48 2.86
C ILE A 5 16.61 26.60 2.33
N LEU A 6 15.71 25.71 2.75
CA LEU A 6 14.30 25.76 2.35
C LEU A 6 13.58 26.98 2.94
N ILE A 7 13.85 27.31 4.20
CA ILE A 7 13.34 28.54 4.84
C ILE A 7 13.91 29.79 4.14
N GLY A 8 15.19 29.78 3.74
CA GLY A 8 15.83 30.89 3.02
C GLY A 8 15.37 31.05 1.56
N LEU A 9 15.01 29.95 0.88
CA LEU A 9 14.40 29.98 -0.47
C LEU A 9 12.91 30.34 -0.43
N SER A 10 12.25 30.11 0.70
CA SER A 10 10.89 30.54 0.97
C SER A 10 10.89 31.90 1.65
N SER A 11 10.96 33.00 0.89
CA SER A 11 10.40 34.24 1.44
C SER A 11 8.95 33.93 1.85
N ASP A 12 8.67 33.88 3.15
CA ASP A 12 7.36 33.64 3.78
C ASP A 12 6.80 32.19 3.71
N GLY A 13 7.63 31.15 3.55
CA GLY A 13 7.12 29.75 3.53
C GLY A 13 6.34 29.36 2.25
N LEU A 14 6.10 30.31 1.35
CA LEU A 14 5.32 30.14 0.13
C LEU A 14 6.09 29.44 -1.02
N PHE A 15 7.35 29.06 -0.82
CA PHE A 15 8.17 28.46 -1.88
C PHE A 15 7.49 27.22 -2.48
N CYS A 16 7.05 26.29 -1.64
CA CYS A 16 6.43 25.06 -2.13
C CYS A 16 5.10 25.33 -2.85
N SER A 17 4.28 26.24 -2.32
CA SER A 17 3.04 26.70 -2.96
C SER A 17 3.29 27.33 -4.34
N ARG A 18 4.27 28.24 -4.43
CA ARG A 18 4.67 28.89 -5.68
C ARG A 18 5.29 27.90 -6.68
N LEU A 19 6.07 26.93 -6.19
CA LEU A 19 6.64 25.87 -7.01
C LEU A 19 5.55 24.94 -7.55
N CYS A 20 4.59 24.56 -6.71
CA CYS A 20 3.41 23.80 -7.09
C CYS A 20 2.62 24.53 -8.19
N TYR A 21 2.33 25.82 -7.98
CA TYR A 21 1.69 26.68 -9.00
C TYR A 21 2.51 26.77 -10.29
N PHE A 22 3.82 26.97 -10.21
CA PHE A 22 4.68 27.01 -11.39
C PHE A 22 4.63 25.68 -12.17
N VAL A 23 4.71 24.54 -11.49
CA VAL A 23 4.69 23.23 -12.11
C VAL A 23 3.32 22.90 -12.73
N LEU A 24 2.24 23.14 -12.00
CA LEU A 24 0.89 22.74 -12.43
C LEU A 24 0.19 23.78 -13.29
N ASP A 25 0.36 25.07 -13.02
CA ASP A 25 -0.45 26.12 -13.65
C ASP A 25 0.35 26.86 -14.73
N VAL A 26 1.66 27.06 -14.53
CA VAL A 26 2.51 27.70 -15.54
C VAL A 26 3.04 26.70 -16.56
N LEU A 27 3.70 25.63 -16.09
CA LEU A 27 4.23 24.59 -16.97
C LEU A 27 3.16 23.60 -17.44
N ASN A 28 2.04 23.52 -16.70
CA ASN A 28 0.89 22.68 -17.01
C ASN A 28 1.27 21.23 -17.30
N ILE A 29 2.19 20.68 -16.51
CA ILE A 29 2.86 19.41 -16.83
C ILE A 29 1.92 18.20 -16.74
N ASP A 30 0.89 18.30 -15.93
CA ASP A 30 -0.11 17.26 -15.71
C ASP A 30 -1.10 17.12 -16.87
N ASN A 31 -1.27 18.18 -17.66
CA ASN A 31 -2.06 18.14 -18.90
C ASN A 31 -1.21 17.78 -20.13
N LYS A 32 0.11 17.71 -19.99
CA LYS A 32 0.99 17.25 -21.07
C LYS A 32 0.97 15.74 -21.15
N LYS A 33 1.07 15.21 -22.38
CA LYS A 33 1.28 13.79 -22.59
C LYS A 33 2.68 13.44 -22.06
N LEU A 34 2.75 12.41 -21.20
CA LEU A 34 4.03 11.85 -20.74
C LEU A 34 4.79 11.24 -21.93
N THR A 35 6.05 11.64 -22.09
CA THR A 35 6.95 11.16 -23.15
C THR A 35 8.34 10.86 -22.59
N ALA A 36 9.13 10.06 -23.30
CA ALA A 36 10.53 9.83 -22.96
C ALA A 36 11.35 11.13 -22.96
N ASP A 37 11.06 12.06 -23.90
CA ASP A 37 11.72 13.36 -23.94
C ASP A 37 11.47 14.18 -22.67
N MET A 38 10.25 14.12 -22.12
CA MET A 38 9.93 14.78 -20.85
C MET A 38 10.74 14.18 -19.69
N LEU A 39 10.88 12.84 -19.64
CA LEU A 39 11.69 12.16 -18.62
C LEU A 39 13.18 12.48 -18.75
N ASN A 40 13.66 12.73 -19.97
CA ASN A 40 15.05 13.07 -20.25
C ASN A 40 15.37 14.56 -20.05
N ASP A 41 14.35 15.41 -19.86
CA ASP A 41 14.53 16.81 -19.47
C ASP A 41 14.99 16.89 -18.00
N THR A 42 16.30 16.93 -17.83
CA THR A 42 16.94 16.98 -16.51
C THR A 42 16.51 18.19 -15.67
N GLN A 43 16.23 19.34 -16.28
CA GLN A 43 15.80 20.53 -15.54
C GLN A 43 14.39 20.33 -15.02
N LEU A 44 13.49 19.86 -15.88
CA LEU A 44 12.12 19.56 -15.51
C LEU A 44 12.03 18.49 -14.41
N MET A 45 12.80 17.40 -14.54
CA MET A 45 12.83 16.34 -13.54
C MET A 45 13.44 16.79 -12.20
N SER A 46 14.41 17.71 -12.23
CA SER A 46 14.97 18.31 -11.01
C SER A 46 13.95 19.20 -10.31
N VAL A 47 13.22 20.03 -11.07
CA VAL A 47 12.14 20.89 -10.55
C VAL A 47 11.02 20.04 -9.94
N LEU A 48 10.63 18.95 -10.60
CA LEU A 48 9.62 18.03 -10.08
C LEU A 48 10.08 17.30 -8.82
N SER A 49 11.33 16.83 -8.78
CA SER A 49 11.90 16.19 -7.59
C SER A 49 11.92 17.15 -6.41
N LEU A 50 12.34 18.40 -6.64
CA LEU A 50 12.32 19.46 -5.63
C LEU A 50 10.89 19.75 -5.14
N LEU A 51 9.91 19.80 -6.04
CA LEU A 51 8.50 19.93 -5.65
C LEU A 51 8.07 18.77 -4.76
N CYS A 52 8.40 17.53 -5.13
CA CYS A 52 8.01 16.36 -4.36
C CYS A 52 8.68 16.35 -2.97
N GLU A 53 9.97 16.64 -2.88
CA GLU A 53 10.70 16.68 -1.60
C GLU A 53 10.17 17.77 -0.68
N THR A 54 9.93 18.97 -1.21
CA THR A 54 9.39 20.08 -0.42
C THR A 54 7.93 19.82 -0.02
N ALA A 55 7.10 19.34 -0.94
CA ALA A 55 5.72 19.00 -0.62
C ALA A 55 5.65 17.90 0.43
N ASN A 56 6.53 16.90 0.37
CA ASN A 56 6.58 15.82 1.35
C ASN A 56 6.88 16.35 2.77
N TYR A 57 7.75 17.35 2.90
CA TYR A 57 7.98 18.03 4.19
C TYR A 57 6.72 18.73 4.71
N PHE A 58 6.09 19.59 3.90
CA PHE A 58 4.88 20.31 4.31
C PHE A 58 3.72 19.35 4.62
N LEU A 59 3.45 18.39 3.74
CA LEU A 59 2.40 17.39 3.92
C LEU A 59 2.63 16.48 5.13
N SER A 60 3.85 16.41 5.67
CA SER A 60 4.13 15.65 6.89
C SER A 60 3.86 16.47 8.16
N VAL A 61 4.04 17.79 8.10
CA VAL A 61 3.94 18.69 9.25
C VAL A 61 2.54 19.28 9.40
N LEU A 62 1.86 19.57 8.28
CA LEU A 62 0.53 20.18 8.31
C LEU A 62 -0.51 19.27 8.96
N ASP A 63 -1.33 19.84 9.83
CA ASP A 63 -2.48 19.14 10.38
C ASP A 63 -3.65 19.06 9.38
N ASP A 64 -4.70 18.34 9.74
CA ASP A 64 -5.85 18.15 8.85
C ASP A 64 -6.65 19.46 8.67
N ASN A 65 -6.70 20.36 9.65
CA ASN A 65 -7.39 21.64 9.50
C ASN A 65 -6.63 22.57 8.54
N GLU A 66 -5.32 22.69 8.71
CA GLU A 66 -4.44 23.47 7.82
C GLU A 66 -4.50 22.96 6.38
N LEU A 67 -4.46 21.63 6.20
CA LEU A 67 -4.44 21.02 4.87
C LEU A 67 -5.79 21.05 4.16
N TYR A 68 -6.90 20.79 4.87
CA TYR A 68 -8.21 20.63 4.21
C TYR A 68 -9.11 21.85 4.30
N GLU A 69 -9.03 22.65 5.37
CA GLU A 69 -9.89 23.82 5.57
C GLU A 69 -9.17 25.12 5.23
N VAL A 70 -7.97 25.35 5.78
CA VAL A 70 -7.23 26.60 5.56
C VAL A 70 -6.65 26.67 4.15
N GLN A 71 -6.03 25.58 3.67
CA GLN A 71 -5.49 25.45 2.31
C GLN A 71 -4.47 26.55 1.91
N GLU A 72 -3.70 27.07 2.87
CA GLU A 72 -2.72 28.14 2.63
C GLU A 72 -1.59 27.70 1.68
N TYR A 73 -1.06 26.48 1.89
CA TYR A 73 0.07 25.98 1.10
C TYR A 73 -0.36 25.22 -0.16
N PHE A 74 -1.46 24.46 -0.06
CA PHE A 74 -2.00 23.66 -1.16
C PHE A 74 -3.52 23.73 -1.14
N THR A 75 -4.10 24.00 -2.30
CA THR A 75 -5.52 23.75 -2.50
C THR A 75 -5.79 22.25 -2.67
N GLN A 76 -6.97 21.77 -2.27
CA GLN A 76 -7.37 20.38 -2.52
C GLN A 76 -7.34 20.03 -4.01
N TYR A 77 -7.62 21.00 -4.87
CA TYR A 77 -7.52 20.86 -6.32
C TYR A 77 -6.07 20.59 -6.78
N GLN A 78 -5.09 21.35 -6.28
CA GLN A 78 -3.67 21.12 -6.57
C GLN A 78 -3.19 19.77 -6.02
N LEU A 79 -3.58 19.41 -4.81
CA LEU A 79 -3.27 18.08 -4.23
C LEU A 79 -3.79 16.97 -5.13
N GLY A 80 -5.02 17.11 -5.65
CA GLY A 80 -5.61 16.14 -6.55
C GLY A 80 -4.86 16.02 -7.88
N ARG A 81 -4.51 17.15 -8.49
CA ARG A 81 -3.74 17.20 -9.74
C ARG A 81 -2.36 16.57 -9.59
N ILE A 82 -1.60 16.91 -8.55
CA ILE A 82 -0.28 16.30 -8.29
C ILE A 82 -0.42 14.80 -8.07
N THR A 83 -1.41 14.37 -7.30
CA THR A 83 -1.62 12.94 -7.02
C THR A 83 -1.87 12.15 -8.31
N ILE A 84 -2.78 12.62 -9.16
CA ILE A 84 -3.09 11.97 -10.43
C ILE A 84 -1.88 12.00 -11.36
N PHE A 85 -1.17 13.13 -11.42
CA PHE A 85 0.01 13.28 -12.24
C PHE A 85 1.14 12.32 -11.82
N LEU A 86 1.52 12.30 -10.53
CA LEU A 86 2.58 11.43 -10.02
C LEU A 86 2.22 9.95 -10.19
N ASN A 87 0.95 9.59 -10.00
CA ASN A 87 0.45 8.24 -10.24
C ASN A 87 0.69 7.80 -11.69
N ASN A 88 0.33 8.65 -12.66
CA ASN A 88 0.52 8.37 -14.08
C ASN A 88 2.00 8.42 -14.50
N LEU A 89 2.79 9.33 -13.92
CA LEU A 89 4.22 9.44 -14.18
C LEU A 89 4.96 8.17 -13.76
N ILE A 90 4.77 7.72 -12.53
CA ILE A 90 5.44 6.52 -12.02
C ILE A 90 4.95 5.29 -12.80
N PHE A 91 3.66 5.21 -13.15
CA PHE A 91 3.16 4.16 -14.03
C PHE A 91 3.87 4.19 -15.39
N TYR A 92 4.01 5.36 -16.02
CA TYR A 92 4.69 5.53 -17.30
C TYR A 92 6.16 5.07 -17.23
N CYS A 93 6.89 5.45 -16.17
CA CYS A 93 8.27 5.03 -15.93
C CYS A 93 8.44 3.51 -15.79
N ILE A 94 7.45 2.79 -15.25
CA ILE A 94 7.50 1.34 -15.06
C ILE A 94 7.00 0.59 -16.31
N TRP A 95 5.87 1.04 -16.86
CA TRP A 95 5.08 0.26 -17.82
C TRP A 95 5.45 0.57 -19.26
N GLU A 96 5.64 1.84 -19.60
CA GLU A 96 5.83 2.29 -20.99
C GLU A 96 7.30 2.33 -21.40
N GLN A 97 8.21 2.47 -20.44
CA GLN A 97 9.65 2.56 -20.71
C GLN A 97 10.31 1.18 -20.79
N GLU A 98 11.36 1.06 -21.62
CA GLU A 98 12.18 -0.16 -21.67
C GLU A 98 13.10 -0.26 -20.44
N THR A 99 13.71 0.88 -20.07
CA THR A 99 14.54 1.02 -18.87
C THR A 99 13.71 1.63 -17.74
N LEU A 100 13.98 1.16 -16.52
CA LEU A 100 13.35 1.73 -15.34
C LEU A 100 14.01 3.07 -15.00
N TYR A 101 13.23 4.14 -14.94
CA TYR A 101 13.70 5.44 -14.48
C TYR A 101 13.72 5.46 -12.95
N THR A 102 14.61 4.67 -12.34
CA THR A 102 14.67 4.51 -10.88
C THR A 102 14.81 5.83 -10.12
N PRO A 103 15.69 6.78 -10.52
CA PRO A 103 15.88 8.02 -9.75
C PRO A 103 14.62 8.87 -9.62
N ILE A 104 13.83 9.01 -10.70
CA ILE A 104 12.58 9.78 -10.65
C ILE A 104 11.50 9.05 -9.84
N ILE A 105 11.46 7.72 -9.91
CA ILE A 105 10.53 6.93 -9.09
C ILE A 105 10.88 7.11 -7.61
N GLU A 106 12.16 7.03 -7.25
CA GLU A 106 12.62 7.18 -5.87
C GLU A 106 12.37 8.60 -5.32
N SER A 107 12.51 9.64 -6.13
CA SER A 107 12.27 11.02 -5.69
C SER A 107 10.77 11.38 -5.60
N THR A 108 9.93 10.81 -6.45
CA THR A 108 8.50 11.18 -6.54
C THR A 108 7.56 10.27 -5.76
N ARG A 109 7.87 8.98 -5.64
CA ARG A 109 7.01 7.99 -5.00
C ARG A 109 6.69 8.30 -3.52
N PRO A 110 7.64 8.72 -2.66
CA PRO A 110 7.32 9.02 -1.27
C PRO A 110 6.24 10.10 -1.14
N CYS A 111 6.32 11.15 -1.96
CA CYS A 111 5.31 12.20 -2.01
C CYS A 111 3.94 11.66 -2.45
N LEU A 112 3.90 10.82 -3.49
CA LEU A 112 2.65 10.16 -3.91
C LEU A 112 2.05 9.30 -2.78
N ILE A 113 2.86 8.51 -2.07
CA ILE A 113 2.36 7.68 -0.96
C ILE A 113 1.78 8.54 0.15
N LEU A 114 2.44 9.64 0.51
CA LEU A 114 1.92 10.56 1.52
C LEU A 114 0.63 11.25 1.07
N LEU A 115 0.56 11.69 -0.19
CA LEU A 115 -0.66 12.23 -0.79
C LEU A 115 -1.81 11.21 -0.74
N LEU A 116 -1.56 9.94 -1.05
CA LEU A 116 -2.57 8.89 -0.97
C LEU A 116 -3.05 8.65 0.46
N GLN A 117 -2.15 8.68 1.45
CA GLN A 117 -2.53 8.60 2.86
C GLN A 117 -3.40 9.78 3.28
N ARG A 118 -3.06 11.01 2.86
CA ARG A 118 -3.90 12.19 3.07
C ARG A 118 -5.25 12.05 2.35
N ASN A 119 -5.28 11.53 1.14
CA ASN A 119 -6.52 11.29 0.40
C ASN A 119 -7.44 10.27 1.09
N GLN A 120 -6.87 9.29 1.80
CA GLN A 120 -7.63 8.31 2.59
C GLN A 120 -8.28 8.90 3.84
N ARG A 121 -7.69 9.95 4.44
CA ARG A 121 -8.30 10.66 5.59
C ARG A 121 -9.48 11.51 5.15
N ARG A 122 -9.28 12.31 4.10
CA ARG A 122 -10.33 13.10 3.45
C ARG A 122 -10.05 13.16 1.96
N SER A 123 -11.02 12.69 1.20
CA SER A 123 -10.87 12.53 -0.25
C SER A 123 -10.82 13.87 -0.97
N PHE A 124 -9.79 14.05 -1.77
CA PHE A 124 -9.64 15.09 -2.79
C PHE A 124 -9.39 14.49 -4.20
N VAL A 125 -9.13 13.19 -4.31
CA VAL A 125 -9.14 12.40 -5.56
C VAL A 125 -10.09 11.21 -5.42
N PRO A 126 -11.09 11.05 -6.30
CA PRO A 126 -11.91 9.85 -6.36
C PRO A 126 -11.08 8.63 -6.78
N GLN A 127 -11.38 7.46 -6.21
CA GLN A 127 -10.59 6.24 -6.41
C GLN A 127 -10.45 5.83 -7.88
N ASP A 128 -11.47 6.08 -8.71
CA ASP A 128 -11.46 5.73 -10.15
C ASP A 128 -10.39 6.49 -10.96
N PHE A 129 -9.94 7.65 -10.48
CA PHE A 129 -8.87 8.43 -11.11
C PHE A 129 -7.47 7.90 -10.78
N LEU A 130 -7.36 7.06 -9.74
CA LEU A 130 -6.10 6.41 -9.36
C LEU A 130 -5.90 5.08 -10.10
N LEU A 131 -6.96 4.50 -10.66
CA LEU A 131 -6.88 3.27 -11.44
C LEU A 131 -6.34 3.52 -12.85
N ILE A 132 -5.41 2.68 -13.31
CA ILE A 132 -4.88 2.76 -14.67
C ILE A 132 -5.78 1.94 -15.61
N ARG A 133 -6.63 2.65 -16.36
CA ARG A 133 -7.62 2.04 -17.28
C ARG A 133 -7.02 1.14 -18.36
N GLN A 134 -5.75 1.34 -18.70
CA GLN A 134 -5.02 0.56 -19.70
C GLN A 134 -4.71 -0.85 -19.21
N LEU A 135 -4.66 -1.07 -17.88
CA LEU A 135 -4.42 -2.37 -17.27
C LEU A 135 -5.70 -3.19 -17.25
N LYS A 136 -5.83 -4.11 -18.21
CA LYS A 136 -6.90 -5.11 -18.18
C LYS A 136 -6.58 -6.16 -17.09
N PRO A 137 -7.47 -6.38 -16.09
CA PRO A 137 -7.22 -7.30 -14.97
C PRO A 137 -6.68 -8.66 -15.36
N SER A 138 -7.35 -9.36 -16.27
CA SER A 138 -6.96 -10.72 -16.70
C SER A 138 -5.58 -10.76 -17.36
N LYS A 139 -5.24 -9.74 -18.17
CA LYS A 139 -3.92 -9.63 -18.78
C LYS A 139 -2.84 -9.34 -17.75
N PHE A 140 -3.12 -8.46 -16.80
CA PHE A 140 -2.20 -8.12 -15.73
C PHE A 140 -1.88 -9.35 -14.87
N VAL A 141 -2.90 -10.10 -14.45
CA VAL A 141 -2.72 -11.33 -13.67
C VAL A 141 -1.90 -12.36 -14.46
N ALA A 142 -2.17 -12.55 -15.75
CA ALA A 142 -1.40 -13.47 -16.58
C ALA A 142 0.09 -13.08 -16.67
N GLN A 143 0.39 -11.78 -16.86
CA GLN A 143 1.77 -11.27 -16.88
C GLN A 143 2.45 -11.44 -15.51
N TRP A 144 1.73 -11.19 -14.42
CA TRP A 144 2.24 -11.38 -13.07
C TRP A 144 2.54 -12.86 -12.78
N LYS A 145 1.65 -13.79 -13.17
CA LYS A 145 1.89 -15.24 -13.03
C LYS A 145 3.13 -15.70 -13.82
N SER A 146 3.41 -15.10 -14.97
CA SER A 146 4.63 -15.37 -15.74
C SER A 146 5.89 -14.68 -15.19
N LEU A 147 5.81 -14.07 -13.99
CA LEU A 147 6.89 -13.30 -13.37
C LEU A 147 7.43 -12.17 -14.28
N ASN A 148 6.54 -11.53 -15.05
CA ASN A 148 6.95 -10.42 -15.89
C ASN A 148 7.47 -9.26 -14.99
N PRO A 149 8.70 -8.77 -15.21
CA PRO A 149 9.32 -7.78 -14.32
C PRO A 149 8.47 -6.52 -14.12
N LYS A 150 7.85 -5.98 -15.18
CA LYS A 150 7.03 -4.76 -15.10
C LYS A 150 5.80 -4.98 -14.21
N SER A 151 5.12 -6.12 -14.35
CA SER A 151 3.95 -6.44 -13.53
C SER A 151 4.30 -6.63 -12.05
N VAL A 152 5.43 -7.27 -11.74
CA VAL A 152 5.92 -7.47 -10.36
C VAL A 152 6.30 -6.13 -9.74
N ILE A 153 7.10 -5.32 -10.46
CA ILE A 153 7.52 -3.99 -10.01
C ILE A 153 6.31 -3.09 -9.82
N LEU A 154 5.34 -3.09 -10.74
CA LEU A 154 4.15 -2.26 -10.64
C LEU A 154 3.30 -2.64 -9.42
N LEU A 155 3.08 -3.94 -9.19
CA LEU A 155 2.33 -4.42 -8.02
C LEU A 155 2.98 -3.98 -6.70
N GLN A 156 4.32 -4.00 -6.64
CA GLN A 156 5.08 -3.58 -5.46
C GLN A 156 5.13 -2.04 -5.31
N THR A 157 5.16 -1.30 -6.42
CA THR A 157 5.41 0.14 -6.43
C THR A 157 4.12 0.96 -6.34
N LEU A 158 3.10 0.58 -7.12
CA LEU A 158 1.81 1.27 -7.27
C LEU A 158 0.61 0.31 -7.14
N PRO A 159 0.47 -0.47 -6.05
CA PRO A 159 -0.63 -1.44 -5.93
C PRO A 159 -2.02 -0.79 -6.07
N HIS A 160 -2.20 0.44 -5.61
CA HIS A 160 -3.47 1.17 -5.67
C HIS A 160 -3.99 1.41 -7.10
N THR A 161 -3.12 1.38 -8.12
CA THR A 161 -3.49 1.51 -9.54
C THR A 161 -4.21 0.29 -10.10
N ILE A 162 -4.07 -0.85 -9.44
CA ILE A 162 -4.67 -2.13 -9.82
C ILE A 162 -6.06 -2.23 -9.14
N PRO A 163 -7.11 -2.74 -9.79
CA PRO A 163 -8.40 -2.91 -9.14
C PRO A 163 -8.32 -3.79 -7.87
N HIS A 164 -9.12 -3.47 -6.85
CA HIS A 164 -9.10 -4.18 -5.56
C HIS A 164 -9.28 -5.70 -5.73
N ASN A 165 -10.30 -6.13 -6.48
CA ASN A 165 -10.59 -7.54 -6.70
C ASN A 165 -9.41 -8.29 -7.34
N THR A 166 -8.67 -7.64 -8.25
CA THR A 166 -7.48 -8.20 -8.88
C THR A 166 -6.34 -8.38 -7.88
N ARG A 167 -6.15 -7.43 -6.96
CA ARG A 167 -5.16 -7.59 -5.88
C ARG A 167 -5.56 -8.71 -4.91
N VAL A 168 -6.85 -8.86 -4.61
CA VAL A 168 -7.36 -9.94 -3.77
C VAL A 168 -7.14 -11.30 -4.42
N GLU A 169 -7.37 -11.43 -5.72
CA GLU A 169 -7.06 -12.64 -6.50
C GLU A 169 -5.57 -13.01 -6.38
N ILE A 170 -4.67 -12.05 -6.61
CA ILE A 170 -3.22 -12.25 -6.47
C ILE A 170 -2.84 -12.65 -5.04
N PHE A 171 -3.46 -12.03 -4.03
CA PHE A 171 -3.25 -12.37 -2.63
C PHE A 171 -3.67 -13.81 -2.31
N TYR A 172 -4.83 -14.26 -2.80
CA TYR A 172 -5.27 -15.65 -2.64
C TYR A 172 -4.35 -16.64 -3.36
N GLU A 173 -3.77 -16.28 -4.51
CA GLU A 173 -2.77 -17.11 -5.17
C GLU A 173 -1.52 -17.30 -4.28
N TYR A 174 -1.02 -16.23 -3.63
CA TYR A 174 0.07 -16.35 -2.65
C TYR A 174 -0.29 -17.27 -1.49
N ILE A 175 -1.50 -17.13 -0.93
CA ILE A 175 -1.99 -18.02 0.14
C ILE A 175 -2.05 -19.47 -0.32
N ASN A 176 -2.55 -19.74 -1.52
CA ASN A 176 -2.69 -21.09 -2.04
C ASN A 176 -1.33 -21.74 -2.32
N ASN A 177 -0.36 -20.97 -2.81
CA ASN A 177 1.01 -21.44 -2.97
C ASN A 177 1.65 -21.78 -1.60
N ASP A 178 1.47 -20.93 -0.59
CA ASP A 178 1.94 -21.20 0.78
C ASP A 178 1.28 -22.48 1.35
N LYS A 179 -0.04 -22.64 1.17
CA LYS A 179 -0.76 -23.85 1.59
C LYS A 179 -0.23 -25.11 0.89
N ALA A 180 0.01 -25.04 -0.42
CA ALA A 180 0.56 -26.15 -1.19
C ALA A 180 1.96 -26.54 -0.72
N MET A 181 2.83 -25.57 -0.42
CA MET A 181 4.17 -25.81 0.13
C MET A 181 4.12 -26.48 1.50
N LEU A 182 3.10 -26.20 2.30
CA LEU A 182 2.86 -26.82 3.61
C LEU A 182 2.05 -28.13 3.54
N GLY A 183 1.60 -28.54 2.35
CA GLY A 183 0.72 -29.70 2.15
C GLY A 183 -0.68 -29.53 2.76
N ILE A 184 -1.11 -28.31 3.06
CA ILE A 184 -2.41 -28.01 3.65
C ILE A 184 -3.49 -28.18 2.57
N GLY A 185 -4.48 -29.03 2.82
CA GLY A 185 -5.57 -29.32 1.88
C GLY A 185 -5.33 -30.52 0.95
N CYS A 186 -4.15 -31.15 1.02
CA CYS A 186 -3.94 -32.47 0.42
C CYS A 186 -4.64 -33.54 1.29
N ALA A 187 -5.36 -34.48 0.67
CA ALA A 187 -6.12 -35.55 1.35
C ALA A 187 -5.28 -36.47 2.28
N HIS A 188 -3.96 -36.30 2.31
CA HIS A 188 -3.02 -37.13 3.08
C HIS A 188 -2.33 -36.38 4.24
N ASN A 189 -2.53 -35.06 4.38
CA ASN A 189 -1.91 -34.25 5.45
C ASN A 189 -2.98 -33.65 6.37
N HIS A 190 -3.46 -34.47 7.31
CA HIS A 190 -4.37 -34.04 8.38
C HIS A 190 -3.64 -33.64 9.67
N THR A 191 -2.30 -33.76 9.71
CA THR A 191 -1.51 -33.42 10.89
C THR A 191 -1.52 -31.90 11.09
N PRO A 192 -2.11 -31.40 12.18
CA PRO A 192 -2.04 -29.97 12.47
C PRO A 192 -0.62 -29.59 12.87
N ALA A 193 -0.28 -28.33 12.61
CA ALA A 193 1.01 -27.76 12.98
C ALA A 193 1.09 -27.42 14.48
N ALA A 194 -0.05 -27.20 15.13
CA ALA A 194 -0.12 -26.97 16.57
C ALA A 194 -1.48 -27.39 17.14
N TYR A 195 -1.46 -27.76 18.43
CA TYR A 195 -2.65 -27.91 19.26
C TYR A 195 -2.55 -26.91 20.41
N ILE A 196 -3.58 -26.10 20.60
CA ILE A 196 -3.66 -25.13 21.70
C ILE A 196 -4.87 -25.44 22.56
N THR A 197 -4.72 -25.32 23.88
CA THR A 197 -5.80 -25.57 24.84
C THR A 197 -6.21 -24.26 25.46
N ILE A 198 -7.49 -23.91 25.35
CA ILE A 198 -8.00 -22.60 25.73
C ILE A 198 -9.14 -22.77 26.73
N HIS A 199 -9.04 -22.16 27.92
CA HIS A 199 -10.16 -22.10 28.85
C HIS A 199 -11.08 -20.94 28.48
N ARG A 200 -12.40 -21.17 28.45
CA ARG A 200 -13.38 -20.09 28.18
C ARG A 200 -13.26 -18.92 29.14
N SER A 201 -12.87 -19.18 30.39
CA SER A 201 -12.66 -18.15 31.41
C SER A 201 -11.36 -17.35 31.26
N ARG A 202 -10.46 -17.74 30.35
CA ARG A 202 -9.09 -17.18 30.20
C ARG A 202 -8.63 -17.17 28.73
N LEU A 203 -9.51 -16.76 27.82
CA LEU A 203 -9.24 -16.77 26.37
C LEU A 203 -7.94 -16.02 26.02
N LEU A 204 -7.77 -14.82 26.59
CA LEU A 204 -6.63 -13.95 26.30
C LEU A 204 -5.32 -14.54 26.82
N GLU A 205 -5.27 -14.93 28.10
CA GLU A 205 -4.05 -15.44 28.73
C GLU A 205 -3.63 -16.78 28.13
N ASP A 206 -4.57 -17.71 27.93
CA ASP A 206 -4.26 -18.99 27.32
C ASP A 206 -3.90 -18.84 25.85
N GLY A 207 -4.59 -17.95 25.12
CA GLY A 207 -4.28 -17.61 23.74
C GLY A 207 -2.85 -17.08 23.60
N TYR A 208 -2.48 -16.08 24.42
CA TYR A 208 -1.15 -15.50 24.44
C TYR A 208 -0.07 -16.56 24.77
N ASN A 209 -0.28 -17.36 25.81
CA ASN A 209 0.70 -18.35 26.26
C ASN A 209 0.90 -19.46 25.22
N HIS A 210 -0.18 -20.00 24.64
CA HIS A 210 -0.07 -21.10 23.69
C HIS A 210 0.42 -20.64 22.33
N LEU A 211 -0.15 -19.56 21.78
CA LEU A 211 0.28 -19.03 20.48
C LEU A 211 1.71 -18.46 20.55
N GLY A 212 2.12 -17.87 21.67
CA GLY A 212 3.49 -17.40 21.85
C GLY A 212 4.56 -18.48 21.75
N LEU A 213 4.20 -19.76 21.90
CA LEU A 213 5.08 -20.91 21.77
C LEU A 213 5.09 -21.52 20.35
N VAL A 214 4.16 -21.12 19.48
CA VAL A 214 4.09 -21.62 18.11
C VAL A 214 5.17 -20.95 17.27
N SER A 215 5.96 -21.73 16.52
CA SER A 215 6.99 -21.15 15.65
C SER A 215 6.36 -20.45 14.45
N THR A 216 7.05 -19.46 13.86
CA THR A 216 6.57 -18.75 12.66
C THR A 216 6.21 -19.70 11.50
N ALA A 217 6.93 -20.82 11.36
CA ALA A 217 6.64 -21.84 10.36
C ALA A 217 5.32 -22.57 10.65
N HIS A 218 5.08 -22.94 11.91
CA HIS A 218 3.84 -23.63 12.32
C HIS A 218 2.63 -22.71 12.35
N PHE A 219 2.81 -21.40 12.54
CA PHE A 219 1.73 -20.40 12.48
C PHE A 219 1.04 -20.32 11.12
N LYS A 220 1.73 -20.67 10.03
CA LYS A 220 1.12 -20.78 8.70
C LYS A 220 0.36 -22.10 8.49
N GLY A 221 0.54 -23.06 9.40
CA GLY A 221 -0.10 -24.37 9.38
C GLY A 221 -1.48 -24.38 10.01
N VAL A 222 -2.11 -25.55 10.05
CA VAL A 222 -3.41 -25.72 10.73
C VAL A 222 -3.18 -25.73 12.25
N ILE A 223 -3.74 -24.76 12.95
CA ILE A 223 -3.76 -24.71 14.42
C ILE A 223 -5.11 -25.26 14.88
N ARG A 224 -5.09 -26.30 15.73
CA ARG A 224 -6.31 -26.85 16.35
C ARG A 224 -6.48 -26.32 17.75
N VAL A 225 -7.68 -25.84 18.05
CA VAL A 225 -8.07 -25.36 19.38
C VAL A 225 -8.87 -26.43 20.09
N LYS A 226 -8.57 -26.62 21.36
CA LYS A 226 -9.35 -27.43 22.29
C LYS A 226 -9.86 -26.53 23.41
N PHE A 227 -11.18 -26.37 23.53
CA PHE A 227 -11.76 -25.58 24.61
C PHE A 227 -11.96 -26.38 25.89
N ILE A 228 -11.75 -25.71 27.02
CA ILE A 228 -12.09 -26.17 28.35
C ILE A 228 -13.16 -25.23 28.91
N ASN A 229 -14.29 -25.79 29.31
CA ASN A 229 -15.43 -25.03 29.83
C ASN A 229 -15.19 -24.50 31.25
N GLU A 230 -16.16 -23.74 31.79
CA GLU A 230 -16.09 -23.18 33.14
C GLU A 230 -15.97 -24.24 34.25
N GLN A 231 -16.40 -25.48 33.99
CA GLN A 231 -16.30 -26.60 34.93
C GLN A 231 -14.94 -27.31 34.85
N GLY A 232 -14.02 -26.85 34.00
CA GLY A 232 -12.71 -27.48 33.79
C GLY A 232 -12.76 -28.75 32.95
N LEU A 233 -13.85 -28.99 32.22
CA LEU A 233 -14.05 -30.15 31.37
C LEU A 233 -13.79 -29.80 29.90
N ASP A 234 -13.27 -30.77 29.15
CA ASP A 234 -13.11 -30.67 27.71
C ASP A 234 -14.47 -30.44 27.04
N GLU A 235 -14.59 -29.38 26.24
CA GLU A 235 -15.77 -29.16 25.42
C GLU A 235 -15.75 -30.17 24.26
N ALA A 236 -16.84 -30.93 24.12
CA ALA A 236 -16.97 -31.91 23.06
C ALA A 236 -16.86 -31.21 21.69
N GLY A 237 -15.92 -31.66 20.86
CA GLY A 237 -15.63 -31.08 19.56
C GLY A 237 -16.77 -31.28 18.57
N ILE A 238 -17.70 -30.32 18.52
CA ILE A 238 -18.84 -30.35 17.61
C ILE A 238 -18.37 -30.03 16.16
N ASP A 239 -17.27 -29.30 15.97
CA ASP A 239 -16.80 -28.91 14.63
C ASP A 239 -15.29 -28.58 14.56
N GLU A 240 -14.41 -29.56 14.29
CA GLU A 240 -12.93 -29.38 14.29
C GLU A 240 -12.41 -28.28 13.35
N MET A 241 -13.22 -27.81 12.40
CA MET A 241 -12.84 -26.75 11.45
C MET A 241 -13.31 -25.34 11.87
N GLY A 242 -14.25 -25.23 12.82
CA GLY A 242 -14.84 -23.96 13.26
C GLY A 242 -14.24 -23.38 14.55
N VAL A 243 -13.70 -24.24 15.42
CA VAL A 243 -13.26 -23.84 16.79
C VAL A 243 -12.16 -22.76 16.77
N PHE A 244 -11.24 -22.81 15.81
CA PHE A 244 -10.21 -21.77 15.70
C PHE A 244 -10.78 -20.41 15.31
N LYS A 245 -11.84 -20.39 14.47
CA LYS A 245 -12.52 -19.16 14.09
C LYS A 245 -13.26 -18.57 15.29
N GLU A 246 -13.99 -19.41 16.03
CA GLU A 246 -14.68 -19.03 17.26
C GLU A 246 -13.72 -18.41 18.28
N PHE A 247 -12.58 -19.06 18.52
CA PHE A 247 -11.54 -18.51 19.39
C PHE A 247 -11.08 -17.10 18.98
N LEU A 248 -10.87 -16.84 17.68
CA LEU A 248 -10.48 -15.52 17.20
C LEU A 248 -11.59 -14.46 17.27
N GLU A 249 -12.85 -14.87 17.27
CA GLU A 249 -14.00 -13.97 17.37
C GLU A 249 -14.31 -13.59 18.84
N GLU A 250 -13.90 -14.42 19.80
CA GLU A 250 -14.17 -14.22 21.23
C GLU A 250 -13.02 -13.60 22.04
N ILE A 251 -11.78 -13.62 21.54
CA ILE A 251 -10.60 -13.04 22.20
C ILE A 251 -10.52 -11.52 22.06
#